data_AF-A0A957EF14-F1
#
_entry.id   AF-A0A957EF14-F1
#
_cell.length_a   1.000
_cell.length_b   1.000
_cell.length_c   1.000
_cell.angle_alpha   90.00
_cell.angle_beta   90.00
_cell.angle_gamma   90.00
#
_symmetry.space_group_name_H-M   'P 1'
#
loop_
_entity.id
_entity.type
_entity.pdbx_description
1 polymer ?
#
loop_
_entity_poly.entity_id
_entity_poly.type
_entity_poly.pdbx_seq_one_letter_code
_entity_poly.pdbx_strand_id
1 'polypeptide(L)'
;VRYLAEVHVWEKVAIHTRINGRTAKRLHFIHFMLNETTGKLAATLEVIASHANRDTRRTSPFPDEIAAQIDQFVAEHSILDWAAPLCGVMRP
;
A
#
# COMPACT_ATOMS: atom_id res chain seq x y z
N VAL A 1 -3.94 -10.29 -4.61
CA VAL A 1 -2.71 -10.73 -3.91
C VAL A 1 -1.92 -11.63 -4.86
N ARG A 2 -0.59 -11.55 -4.87
CA ARG A 2 0.30 -12.49 -5.57
C ARG A 2 1.23 -13.14 -4.56
N TYR A 3 1.23 -14.47 -4.51
CA TYR A 3 2.16 -15.27 -3.70
C TYR A 3 3.30 -15.76 -4.58
N LEU A 4 4.54 -15.51 -4.17
CA LEU A 4 5.75 -15.69 -4.98
C LEU A 4 6.73 -16.69 -4.34
N ALA A 5 6.77 -16.76 -3.01
CA ALA A 5 7.55 -17.74 -2.26
C ALA A 5 6.86 -18.06 -0.93
N GLU A 6 7.12 -19.26 -0.41
CA GLU A 6 6.64 -19.69 0.90
C GLU A 6 7.33 -18.92 2.04
N VAL A 7 6.63 -18.80 3.16
CA VAL A 7 7.15 -18.29 4.44
C VAL A 7 6.85 -19.35 5.49
N HIS A 8 7.86 -19.75 6.24
CA HIS A 8 7.77 -20.76 7.27
C HIS A 8 7.73 -20.14 8.67
N VAL A 9 7.31 -20.95 9.64
CA VAL A 9 7.33 -20.56 11.05
C VAL A 9 8.76 -20.16 11.44
N TRP A 10 8.87 -19.12 12.27
CA TRP A 10 10.13 -18.53 12.76
C TRP A 10 10.93 -17.71 11.75
N GLU A 11 10.52 -17.66 10.48
CA GLU A 11 11.13 -16.74 9.52
C GLU A 11 10.66 -15.30 9.76
N LYS A 12 11.59 -14.36 9.61
CA LYS A 12 11.32 -12.94 9.82
C LYS A 12 10.85 -12.32 8.51
N VAL A 13 9.75 -11.57 8.58
CA VAL A 13 9.20 -10.84 7.44
C VAL A 13 9.14 -9.34 7.72
N ALA A 14 9.42 -8.55 6.70
CA ALA A 14 9.19 -7.12 6.67
C ALA A 14 8.13 -6.78 5.62
N ILE A 15 7.21 -5.87 5.97
CA ILE A 15 6.25 -5.32 5.02
C ILE A 15 6.71 -3.92 4.64
N HIS A 16 7.02 -3.73 3.37
CA HIS A 16 7.27 -2.41 2.81
C HIS A 16 6.02 -1.94 2.06
N THR A 17 5.71 -0.66 2.19
CA THR A 17 4.53 -0.06 1.56
C THR A 17 4.96 1.02 0.61
N ARG A 18 4.41 1.01 -0.60
CA ARG A 18 4.50 2.14 -1.53
C ARG A 18 3.11 2.72 -1.71
N ILE A 19 2.99 4.04 -1.51
CA ILE A 19 1.76 4.78 -1.78
C ILE A 19 1.79 5.23 -3.24
N ASN A 20 0.74 4.91 -3.99
CA ASN A 20 0.65 5.19 -5.43
C ASN A 20 -0.21 6.41 -5.75
N GLY A 21 -1.18 6.73 -4.89
CA GLY A 21 -2.05 7.89 -5.07
C GLY A 21 -3.26 7.85 -4.15
N ARG A 22 -4.05 8.93 -4.13
CA ARG A 22 -5.30 9.01 -3.39
C ARG A 22 -6.35 9.83 -4.11
N THR A 23 -7.62 9.64 -3.74
CA THR A 23 -8.68 10.63 -3.93
C THR A 23 -8.97 11.35 -2.61
N ALA A 24 -10.07 12.09 -2.53
CA ALA A 24 -10.51 12.69 -1.27
C ALA A 24 -10.71 11.65 -0.15
N LYS A 25 -11.10 10.41 -0.48
CA LYS A 25 -11.49 9.38 0.50
C LYS A 25 -10.96 7.98 0.24
N ARG A 26 -10.15 7.78 -0.80
CA ARG A 26 -9.54 6.49 -1.14
C ARG A 26 -8.04 6.58 -1.28
N LEU A 27 -7.35 5.51 -0.97
CA LEU A 27 -5.90 5.36 -1.05
C LEU A 27 -5.56 4.15 -1.93
N HIS A 28 -4.67 4.33 -2.90
CA HIS A 28 -4.08 3.26 -3.70
C HIS A 28 -2.66 3.03 -3.24
N PHE A 29 -2.36 1.80 -2.83
CA PHE A 29 -1.03 1.41 -2.38
C PHE A 29 -0.75 -0.06 -2.69
N ILE A 30 0.52 -0.42 -2.63
CA ILE A 30 0.99 -1.80 -2.74
C ILE A 30 1.91 -2.14 -1.58
N HIS A 31 1.68 -3.31 -0.99
CA HIS A 31 2.57 -3.93 -0.01
C HIS A 31 3.51 -4.94 -0.68
N PHE A 32 4.74 -4.98 -0.19
CA PHE A 32 5.76 -5.96 -0.50
C PHE A 32 6.13 -6.70 0.78
N MET A 33 5.88 -8.01 0.81
CA MET A 33 6.29 -8.86 1.92
C MET A 33 7.66 -9.46 1.58
N LEU A 34 8.71 -8.93 2.21
CA LEU A 34 10.06 -9.46 2.11
C LEU A 34 10.29 -10.44 3.25
N ASN A 35 10.67 -11.68 2.93
CA ASN A 35 11.22 -12.61 3.91
C ASN A 35 12.69 -12.26 4.12
N GLU A 36 13.01 -11.63 5.25
CA GLU A 36 14.35 -11.17 5.60
C GLU A 36 15.29 -12.34 5.91
N THR A 37 14.75 -13.49 6.34
CA THR A 37 15.53 -14.70 6.61
C THR A 37 16.08 -15.31 5.32
N THR A 38 15.27 -15.36 4.25
CA THR A 38 15.66 -15.98 2.97
C THR A 38 16.09 -14.97 1.90
N GLY A 39 15.88 -13.67 2.15
CA GLY A 39 16.10 -12.60 1.18
C GLY A 39 15.12 -12.60 -0.01
N LYS A 40 14.00 -13.34 0.10
CA LYS A 40 13.03 -13.50 -0.99
C LYS A 40 11.81 -12.61 -0.81
N LEU A 41 11.34 -12.02 -1.90
CA LEU A 41 10.01 -11.41 -1.94
C LEU A 41 8.97 -12.53 -1.89
N ALA A 42 8.25 -12.65 -0.78
CA ALA A 42 7.27 -13.70 -0.55
C ALA A 42 5.92 -13.38 -1.20
N ALA A 43 5.47 -12.12 -1.14
CA ALA A 43 4.19 -11.74 -1.71
C ALA A 43 4.10 -10.24 -2.05
N THR A 44 3.18 -9.89 -2.95
CA THR A 44 2.74 -8.51 -3.17
C THR A 44 1.22 -8.38 -3.05
N LEU A 45 0.75 -7.26 -2.48
CA LEU A 45 -0.67 -6.97 -2.32
C LEU A 45 -0.97 -5.52 -2.72
N GLU A 46 -1.63 -5.34 -3.86
CA GLU A 46 -2.18 -4.05 -4.30
C GLU A 46 -3.60 -3.85 -3.75
N VAL A 47 -3.89 -2.66 -3.24
CA VAL A 47 -5.14 -2.34 -2.51
C VAL A 47 -5.66 -0.96 -2.89
N ILE A 48 -6.99 -0.85 -3.01
CA ILE A 48 -7.72 0.40 -2.88
C ILE A 48 -8.44 0.40 -1.52
N ALA A 49 -7.99 1.23 -0.58
CA ALA A 49 -8.64 1.41 0.72
C ALA A 49 -9.53 2.65 0.71
N SER A 50 -10.62 2.63 1.47
CA SER A 50 -11.51 3.79 1.66
C SER A 50 -11.52 4.21 3.12
N HIS A 51 -11.42 5.51 3.37
CA HIS A 51 -11.61 6.07 4.71
C HIS A 51 -13.09 6.00 5.10
N ALA A 52 -13.35 5.45 6.30
CA ALA A 52 -14.69 5.27 6.83
C ALA A 52 -14.89 6.16 8.06
N ASN A 53 -15.92 7.00 8.02
CA ASN A 53 -16.41 7.71 9.19
C ASN A 53 -17.22 6.72 10.05
N ARG A 54 -16.82 6.57 11.31
CA ARG A 54 -17.39 5.58 12.23
C ARG A 54 -18.80 5.94 12.71
N ASP A 55 -19.11 7.22 12.87
CA ASP A 55 -20.39 7.69 13.37
C ASP A 55 -21.49 7.48 12.32
N THR A 56 -21.21 7.88 11.08
CA THR A 56 -22.14 7.77 9.96
C THR A 56 -22.12 6.39 9.29
N ARG A 57 -21.11 5.57 9.60
CA ARG A 57 -20.84 4.26 8.97
C ARG A 57 -20.77 4.34 7.43
N ARG A 58 -20.22 5.44 6.91
CA ARG A 58 -20.05 5.70 5.47
C ARG A 58 -18.62 6.13 5.15
N THR A 59 -18.27 6.09 3.86
CA THR A 59 -16.99 6.64 3.42
C THR A 59 -17.02 8.17 3.48
N SER A 60 -15.96 8.77 3.99
CA SER A 60 -15.81 10.23 4.10
C SER A 60 -14.42 10.65 3.63
N PRO A 61 -14.22 11.93 3.28
CA PRO A 61 -12.89 12.45 3.05
C PRO A 61 -11.94 12.14 4.22
N PHE A 62 -10.65 11.99 3.91
CA PHE A 62 -9.62 12.01 4.95
C PHE A 62 -9.63 13.38 5.64
N PRO A 63 -9.33 13.46 6.94
CA PRO A 63 -9.01 14.74 7.58
C PRO A 63 -7.86 15.43 6.85
N ASP A 64 -7.89 16.76 6.76
CA ASP A 64 -6.94 17.53 5.94
C ASP A 64 -5.46 17.24 6.28
N GLU A 65 -5.14 17.13 7.57
CA GLU A 65 -3.80 16.78 8.03
C GLU A 65 -3.35 15.40 7.51
N ILE A 66 -4.23 14.41 7.56
CA ILE A 66 -3.95 13.05 7.07
C ILE A 66 -3.83 13.04 5.55
N ALA A 67 -4.68 13.79 4.85
CA ALA A 67 -4.61 13.93 3.41
C ALA A 67 -3.26 14.53 2.97
N ALA A 68 -2.77 15.55 3.68
CA ALA A 68 -1.47 16.17 3.44
C ALA A 68 -0.30 15.20 3.68
N GLN A 69 -0.34 14.41 4.76
CA GLN A 69 0.68 13.38 5.02
C GLN A 69 0.69 12.30 3.92
N ILE A 70 -0.48 11.88 3.45
CA ILE A 70 -0.58 10.93 2.32
C ILE A 70 0.04 11.55 1.06
N ASP A 71 -0.23 12.82 0.76
CA ASP A 71 0.33 13.49 -0.42
C ASP A 71 1.85 13.59 -0.36
N GLN A 72 2.42 13.78 0.83
CA GLN A 72 3.87 13.71 1.02
C GLN A 72 4.41 12.33 0.62
N PHE A 73 3.82 11.24 1.11
CA PHE A 73 4.24 9.90 0.71
C PHE A 73 4.02 9.61 -0.78
N VAL A 74 2.98 10.15 -1.40
CA VAL A 74 2.78 10.03 -2.85
C VAL A 74 3.94 10.71 -3.59
N ALA A 75 4.30 11.93 -3.20
CA ALA A 75 5.41 12.66 -3.80
C ALA A 75 6.74 11.91 -3.64
N GLU A 76 7.07 11.50 -2.41
CA GLU A 76 8.29 10.74 -2.08
C GLU A 76 8.38 9.41 -2.86
N HIS A 77 7.27 8.68 -2.99
CA HIS A 77 7.26 7.41 -3.72
C HIS A 77 7.16 7.56 -5.25
N SER A 78 6.75 8.72 -5.75
CA SER A 78 6.66 8.99 -7.19
C SER A 78 8.02 9.16 -7.85
N ILE A 79 9.04 9.59 -7.07
CA ILE A 79 10.41 9.83 -7.56
C ILE A 79 11.31 8.59 -7.53
N LEU A 80 10.80 7.44 -7.06
CA LEU A 80 11.53 6.17 -7.12
C LEU A 80 11.78 5.79 -8.59
N ASP A 81 12.99 5.31 -8.86
CA ASP A 81 13.53 5.02 -10.20
C ASP A 81 12.98 3.72 -10.83
N TRP A 82 12.07 3.03 -10.14
CA TRP A 82 11.43 1.81 -10.61
C TRP A 82 9.90 1.92 -10.56
N ALA A 83 9.25 1.26 -11.52
CA ALA A 83 7.79 1.20 -11.59
C ALA A 83 7.22 0.17 -10.61
N ALA A 84 6.18 0.56 -9.86
CA ALA A 84 5.47 -0.37 -8.99
C ALA A 84 4.81 -1.50 -9.81
N PRO A 85 4.92 -2.78 -9.42
CA PRO A 85 4.32 -3.91 -10.13
C PRO A 85 2.81 -4.01 -9.84
N LEU A 86 2.05 -3.01 -10.30
CA LEU A 86 0.61 -2.91 -10.18
C LEU A 86 -0.09 -3.80 -11.23
N CYS A 87 -1.34 -4.18 -11.00
CA CYS A 87 -2.12 -4.97 -11.94
C CYS A 87 -2.61 -4.18 -13.17
N GLY A 88 -2.52 -2.85 -13.14
CA GLY A 88 -2.92 -1.96 -14.23
C GLY A 88 -4.42 -1.67 -14.32
N VAL A 89 -5.25 -2.33 -13.50
CA VAL A 89 -6.72 -2.18 -13.52
C VAL A 89 -7.22 -1.25 -12.41
N MET A 90 -6.57 -1.24 -11.24
CA MET A 90 -7.02 -0.47 -10.09
C MET A 90 -6.65 1.02 -10.21
N ARG A 91 -7.61 1.88 -9.88
CA ARG A 91 -7.46 3.34 -9.77
C ARG A 91 -8.24 3.83 -8.54
N PRO A 92 -7.68 4.75 -7.72
CA PRO A 92 -8.34 5.23 -6.50
C PRO A 92 -9.60 6.07 -6.78
#